data_AF-A0A959UGR4-F1
#
_entry.id   AF-A0A959UGR4-F1
#
_cell.length_a   1.000
_cell.length_b   1.000
_cell.length_c   1.000
_cell.angle_alpha   90.00
_cell.angle_beta   90.00
_cell.angle_gamma   90.00
#
_symmetry.space_group_name_H-M   'P 1'
#
loop_
_entity.id
_entity.type
_entity.pdbx_description
1 polymer ?
#
loop_
_entity_poly.entity_id
_entity_poly.type
_entity_poly.pdbx_seq_one_letter_code
_entity_poly.pdbx_strand_id
1 'polypeptide(L)'
;MVMPTGNELTKARWELGKRLFYDKVLAIDKSISCASCHKPTLSFADNRALSPGAFNRPGVRNAPSLANVGYHPYLLREGSV
;
A
#
# COMPACT_ATOMS: atom_id res chain seq x y z
N MET A 1 -6.38 8.08 15.07
CA MET A 1 -6.01 6.68 14.80
C MET A 1 -6.12 5.91 16.10
N VAL A 2 -7.05 4.96 16.17
CA VAL A 2 -7.18 4.04 17.32
C VAL A 2 -6.40 2.79 16.95
N MET A 3 -5.42 2.40 17.78
CA MET A 3 -4.69 1.15 17.57
C MET A 3 -5.57 -0.01 18.08
N PRO A 4 -5.87 -1.03 17.24
CA PRO A 4 -6.64 -2.19 17.69
C PRO A 4 -5.86 -2.97 18.75
N THR A 5 -6.56 -3.54 19.72
CA THR A 5 -5.98 -4.49 20.68
C THR A 5 -5.37 -5.68 19.94
N GLY A 6 -4.12 -6.02 20.27
CA GLY A 6 -3.34 -7.06 19.59
C GLY A 6 -2.60 -6.61 18.32
N ASN A 7 -2.80 -5.35 17.88
CA ASN A 7 -2.06 -4.72 16.80
C ASN A 7 -1.49 -3.36 17.22
N GLU A 8 -0.92 -3.32 18.42
CA GLU A 8 -0.27 -2.13 18.95
C GLU A 8 0.96 -1.75 18.11
N LEU A 9 1.22 -0.44 18.02
CA LEU A 9 2.40 0.06 17.33
C LEU A 9 3.64 -0.22 18.17
N THR A 10 4.46 -1.17 17.73
CA THR A 10 5.78 -1.42 18.30
C THR A 10 6.87 -1.16 17.26
N LYS A 11 8.09 -0.85 17.71
CA LYS A 11 9.24 -0.65 16.82
C LYS A 11 9.47 -1.88 15.92
N ALA A 12 9.42 -3.08 16.48
CA ALA A 12 9.59 -4.32 15.73
C ALA A 12 8.52 -4.51 14.65
N ARG A 13 7.25 -4.23 14.96
CA ARG A 13 6.15 -4.28 13.98
C ARG A 13 6.31 -3.24 12.89
N TRP A 14 6.70 -2.02 13.25
CA TRP A 14 6.95 -0.96 12.27
C TRP A 14 8.11 -1.30 11.33
N GLU A 15 9.22 -1.82 11.86
CA GLU A 15 10.37 -2.24 11.05
C GLU A 15 10.02 -3.39 10.11
N LEU A 16 9.29 -4.39 10.60
CA LEU A 16 8.79 -5.50 9.77
C LEU A 16 7.86 -4.99 8.68
N GLY A 17 6.87 -4.16 9.02
CA GLY A 17 5.92 -3.58 8.07
C GLY A 17 6.64 -2.76 7.00
N LYS A 18 7.63 -1.95 7.39
CA LYS A 18 8.48 -1.22 6.44
C LYS A 18 9.20 -2.17 5.49
N ARG A 19 9.81 -3.26 5.97
CA ARG A 19 10.48 -4.25 5.10
C ARG A 19 9.49 -4.84 4.09
N LEU A 20 8.34 -5.34 4.57
CA LEU A 20 7.31 -5.93 3.72
C LEU A 20 6.75 -4.96 2.67
N PHE A 21 6.63 -3.67 3.00
CA PHE A 21 6.15 -2.64 2.08
C PHE A 21 7.02 -2.51 0.81
N TYR A 22 8.33 -2.70 0.96
CA TYR A 22 9.28 -2.63 -0.16
C TYR A 22 9.60 -4.01 -0.76
N ASP A 23 9.28 -5.09 -0.06
CA ASP A 23 9.58 -6.45 -0.49
C ASP A 23 8.63 -6.93 -1.60
N LYS A 24 9.19 -7.57 -2.62
CA LYS A 24 8.44 -8.16 -3.75
C LYS A 24 7.99 -9.58 -3.47
N VAL A 25 8.43 -10.20 -2.37
CA VAL A 25 8.12 -11.60 -2.03
C VAL A 25 6.61 -11.88 -1.95
N LEU A 26 5.81 -10.85 -1.66
CA LEU A 26 4.35 -10.94 -1.56
C LEU A 26 3.63 -10.93 -2.92
N ALA A 27 4.30 -10.52 -4.01
CA ALA A 27 3.71 -10.60 -5.34
C ALA A 27 3.84 -12.02 -5.89
N ILE A 28 2.76 -12.51 -6.52
CA ILE A 28 2.66 -13.87 -7.10
C ILE A 28 3.80 -14.19 -8.08
N ASP A 29 4.30 -13.17 -8.79
CA ASP A 29 5.39 -13.27 -9.77
C ASP A 29 6.67 -12.57 -9.32
N LYS A 30 6.71 -12.09 -8.06
CA LYS A 30 7.82 -11.35 -7.46
C LYS A 30 8.24 -10.08 -8.24
N SER A 31 7.38 -9.53 -9.09
CA SER A 31 7.70 -8.39 -9.95
C SER A 31 7.56 -7.03 -9.24
N ILE A 32 6.60 -6.92 -8.33
CA ILE A 32 6.18 -5.66 -7.68
C ILE A 32 6.08 -5.78 -6.16
N SER A 33 6.07 -4.65 -5.47
CA SER A 33 5.83 -4.48 -4.03
C SER A 33 4.82 -3.34 -3.80
N CYS A 34 4.39 -3.11 -2.55
CA CYS A 34 3.49 -1.99 -2.23
C CYS A 34 4.07 -0.65 -2.71
N ALA A 35 5.38 -0.45 -2.49
CA ALA A 35 6.12 0.74 -2.92
C ALA A 35 6.20 0.94 -4.45
N SER A 36 5.89 -0.09 -5.24
CA SER A 36 5.91 0.02 -6.72
C SER A 36 4.77 0.92 -7.24
N CYS A 37 3.63 0.91 -6.54
CA CYS A 37 2.49 1.77 -6.86
C CYS A 37 2.36 2.93 -5.86
N HIS A 38 2.65 2.72 -4.57
CA HIS A 38 2.55 3.75 -3.54
C HIS A 38 3.90 4.43 -3.30
N LYS A 39 4.27 5.36 -4.19
CA LYS A 39 5.61 5.95 -4.27
C LYS A 39 5.81 7.07 -3.24
N PRO A 40 6.81 7.00 -2.33
CA PRO A 40 7.03 8.06 -1.33
C PRO A 40 7.23 9.45 -1.92
N THR A 41 7.86 9.56 -3.09
CA THR A 41 8.07 10.83 -3.82
C THR A 41 6.79 11.47 -4.35
N LEU A 42 5.69 10.71 -4.39
CA LEU A 42 4.36 11.15 -4.81
C LEU A 42 3.37 11.06 -3.64
N SER A 43 3.83 11.32 -2.42
CA SER A 43 3.02 11.17 -1.21
C SER A 43 2.37 9.79 -1.10
N PHE A 44 3.09 8.73 -1.46
CA PHE A 44 2.59 7.34 -1.46
C PHE A 44 1.42 7.07 -2.42
N ALA A 45 1.27 7.87 -3.49
CA ALA A 45 0.36 7.59 -4.61
C ALA A 45 1.11 7.09 -5.85
N ASP A 46 0.37 6.76 -6.92
CA ASP A 46 0.94 6.52 -8.25
C ASP A 46 0.62 7.68 -9.21
N ASN A 47 1.48 7.87 -10.22
CA ASN A 47 1.29 8.86 -11.30
C ASN A 47 0.68 8.26 -12.58
N ARG A 48 0.23 7.00 -12.55
CA ARG A 48 -0.42 6.33 -13.68
C ARG A 48 -1.93 6.27 -13.47
N ALA A 49 -2.70 6.50 -14.53
CA ALA A 49 -4.17 6.38 -14.47
C ALA A 49 -4.60 4.97 -14.03
N LEU A 50 -3.88 3.93 -14.50
CA LEU A 50 -4.02 2.55 -14.08
C LEU A 50 -2.64 2.00 -13.72
N SER A 51 -2.48 1.56 -12.47
CA SER A 51 -1.20 1.02 -12.00
C SER A 51 -0.99 -0.41 -12.54
N PRO A 52 0.19 -0.75 -13.10
CA PRO A 52 0.50 -2.12 -13.48
C PRO A 52 0.63 -3.03 -12.27
N GLY A 53 -0.14 -4.12 -12.26
CA GLY A 53 -0.06 -5.20 -11.28
C GLY A 53 0.90 -6.31 -11.69
N ALA A 54 0.74 -7.48 -11.06
CA ALA A 54 1.49 -8.69 -11.40
C ALA A 54 1.33 -9.06 -12.89
N PHE A 55 2.38 -9.64 -13.46
CA PHE A 55 2.51 -9.97 -14.88
C PHE A 55 2.33 -8.74 -15.80
N ASN A 56 2.61 -7.54 -15.28
CA ASN A 56 2.39 -6.26 -15.96
C ASN A 56 0.93 -6.04 -16.42
N ARG A 57 -0.03 -6.72 -15.78
CA ARG A 57 -1.46 -6.56 -16.11
C ARG A 57 -1.96 -5.22 -15.58
N PRO A 58 -2.70 -4.43 -16.35
CA PRO A 58 -3.25 -3.16 -15.85
C PRO A 58 -4.23 -3.42 -14.71
N GLY A 59 -4.14 -2.61 -13.66
CA GLY A 59 -5.18 -2.52 -12.65
C GLY A 59 -6.46 -1.88 -13.19
N VAL A 60 -7.47 -1.76 -12.32
CA VAL A 60 -8.77 -1.16 -12.67
C VAL A 60 -8.91 0.30 -12.24
N ARG A 61 -7.89 0.85 -11.57
CA ARG A 61 -7.88 2.20 -11.00
C ARG A 61 -6.45 2.71 -10.77
N ASN A 62 -6.34 4.00 -10.51
CA ASN A 62 -5.13 4.62 -9.96
C ASN A 62 -4.93 4.16 -8.51
N ALA A 63 -3.67 3.99 -8.10
CA ALA A 63 -3.35 3.74 -6.70
C ALA A 63 -3.38 5.05 -5.89
N PRO A 64 -4.30 5.20 -4.92
CA PRO A 64 -4.43 6.42 -4.12
C PRO A 64 -3.24 6.61 -3.19
N SER A 65 -3.11 7.82 -2.66
CA SER A 65 -2.13 8.11 -1.60
C SER A 65 -2.42 7.28 -0.34
N LEU A 66 -1.36 6.72 0.27
CA LEU A 66 -1.45 6.13 1.61
C LEU A 66 -1.17 7.14 2.74
N ALA A 67 -0.84 8.40 2.41
CA ALA A 67 -0.65 9.42 3.43
C ALA A 67 -1.94 9.58 4.24
N ASN A 68 -1.84 9.48 5.56
CA ASN A 68 -2.96 9.60 6.50
C ASN A 68 -4.07 8.54 6.35
N VAL A 69 -3.86 7.45 5.60
CA VAL A 69 -4.88 6.42 5.36
C VAL A 69 -5.45 5.81 6.65
N GLY A 70 -4.65 5.73 7.72
CA GLY A 70 -5.08 5.22 9.04
C GLY A 70 -6.10 6.09 9.79
N TYR A 71 -6.48 7.25 9.25
CA TYR A 71 -7.54 8.09 9.78
C TYR A 71 -8.86 7.98 8.99
N HIS A 72 -8.86 7.30 7.85
CA HIS A 72 -10.05 7.17 7.02
C HIS A 72 -10.91 5.95 7.42
N PRO A 73 -12.24 6.07 7.41
CA PRO A 73 -13.14 4.94 7.68
C PRO A 73 -13.24 3.95 6.50
N TYR A 74 -12.82 4.38 5.30
CA TYR A 74 -12.83 3.59 4.07
C TYR A 74 -11.48 3.70 3.37
N LEU A 75 -10.97 2.60 2.81
CA LEU A 75 -9.60 2.54 2.28
C LEU A 75 -9.54 2.69 0.76
N LEU A 76 -10.59 2.27 0.06
CA LEU A 76 -10.69 2.38 -1.39
C LEU A 76 -11.54 3.59 -1.79
N ARG A 77 -11.28 4.10 -3.00
CA ARG A 77 -11.92 5.31 -3.54
C ARG A 77 -13.45 5.25 -3.54
N GLU A 78 -14.00 4.06 -3.74
CA GLU A 78 -15.45 3.83 -3.84
C GLU A 78 -16.10 3.52 -2.48
N GLY A 79 -15.35 3.64 -1.38
CA GLY A 79 -15.85 3.35 -0.04
C GLY A 79 -15.77 1.89 0.38
N SER A 80 -15.21 1.00 -0.45
CA SER A 80 -14.97 -0.40 -0.07
C SER A 80 -13.76 -0.55 0.88
N VAL A 81 -13.78 -1.63 1.66
CA VAL A 81 -12.70 -2.01 2.60
C VAL A 81 -11.40 -2.36 1.89
#